data_AF-A0A0N4VA06-F1
#
_entry.id   AF-A0A0N4VA06-F1
#
_cell.length_a   1.000
_cell.length_b   1.000
_cell.length_c   1.000
_cell.angle_alpha   90.00
_cell.angle_beta   90.00
_cell.angle_gamma   90.00
#
_symmetry.space_group_name_H-M   'P 1'
#
loop_
_entity.id
_entity.type
_entity.pdbx_description
1 polymer ?
#
loop_
_entity_poly.entity_id
_entity_poly.type
_entity_poly.pdbx_seq_one_letter_code
_entity_poly.pdbx_strand_id
1 'polypeptide(L)'
;MHRVSGNTEMVKHSLIQFETMSGGLPVIRINQRMRMETNQLETVRSKMNDERSYVALVCLACGKDKDDIRHQSEVLKERFVDYLISKVAAGICNLGNERHPVPDSIVHVFPPCSFASEFLRLNASDLLDTIQQQAINYLFIVITATN
;
A
#
# COMPACT_ATOMS: atom_id res chain seq x y z
N MET A 1 7.70 -2.77 -5.38
CA MET A 1 7.22 -1.67 -4.52
C MET A 1 8.24 -0.55 -4.59
N HIS A 2 7.82 0.67 -4.90
CA HIS A 2 8.69 1.85 -5.02
C HIS A 2 8.42 2.80 -3.85
N ARG A 3 9.46 3.20 -3.11
CA ARG A 3 9.31 4.15 -2.00
C ARG A 3 9.06 5.55 -2.54
N VAL A 4 8.04 6.20 -1.98
CA VAL A 4 7.69 7.59 -2.27
C VAL A 4 8.18 8.51 -1.15
N SER A 5 7.89 8.16 0.12
CA SER A 5 8.24 8.99 1.27
C SER A 5 8.26 8.17 2.57
N GLY A 6 8.73 8.78 3.66
CA GLY A 6 8.82 8.18 5.00
C GLY A 6 10.06 7.31 5.25
N ASN A 7 10.02 6.57 6.36
CA ASN A 7 11.16 5.86 6.95
C ASN A 7 11.43 4.49 6.31
N THR A 8 12.60 4.36 5.67
CA THR A 8 13.01 3.13 4.99
C THR A 8 13.25 1.96 5.95
N GLU A 9 13.67 2.22 7.18
CA GLU A 9 13.93 1.15 8.16
C GLU A 9 12.64 0.48 8.64
N MET A 10 11.52 1.23 8.65
CA MET A 10 10.19 0.65 8.91
C MET A 10 9.78 -0.37 7.85
N VAL A 11 10.17 -0.18 6.59
CA VAL A 11 9.87 -1.15 5.52
C VAL A 11 10.54 -2.49 5.85
N LYS A 12 11.83 -2.47 6.21
CA LYS A 12 12.58 -3.68 6.53
C LYS A 12 11.99 -4.39 7.75
N HIS A 13 11.67 -3.64 8.80
CA HIS A 13 11.06 -4.19 10.02
C HIS A 13 9.64 -4.73 9.78
N SER A 14 8.85 -4.06 8.95
CA SER A 14 7.52 -4.53 8.57
C SER A 14 7.61 -5.78 7.68
N LEU A 15 8.60 -5.84 6.78
CA LEU A 15 8.80 -6.97 5.88
C LEU A 15 9.14 -8.27 6.61
N ILE A 16 9.92 -8.21 7.70
CA ILE A 16 10.25 -9.37 8.53
C ILE A 16 9.06 -9.87 9.37
N GLN A 17 8.03 -9.04 9.57
CA GLN A 17 6.83 -9.39 10.34
C GLN A 17 5.76 -10.09 9.50
N PHE A 18 5.89 -10.13 8.16
CA PHE A 18 4.96 -10.92 7.35
C PHE A 18 5.21 -12.40 7.58
N GLU A 19 4.27 -13.09 8.21
CA GLU A 19 4.36 -14.53 8.44
C GLU A 19 3.99 -15.36 7.21
N THR A 20 3.14 -14.82 6.33
CA THR A 20 2.69 -15.54 5.14
C THR A 20 3.75 -15.48 4.06
N MET A 21 4.31 -16.64 3.69
CA MET A 21 5.25 -16.78 2.58
C MET A 21 4.57 -17.46 1.39
N SER A 22 4.84 -16.98 0.17
CA SER A 22 4.51 -17.65 -1.08
C SER A 22 5.75 -17.66 -1.97
N GLY A 23 6.21 -18.85 -2.37
CA GLY A 23 7.45 -18.98 -3.16
C GLY A 23 8.69 -18.39 -2.48
N GLY A 24 8.72 -18.33 -1.15
CA GLY A 24 9.82 -17.72 -0.39
C GLY A 24 9.75 -16.20 -0.25
N LEU A 25 8.70 -15.54 -0.78
CA LEU A 25 8.48 -14.11 -0.64
C LEU A 25 7.35 -13.81 0.36
N PRO A 26 7.49 -12.78 1.21
CA PRO A 26 6.44 -12.34 2.12
C PRO A 26 5.22 -11.83 1.35
N VAL A 27 4.03 -12.19 1.82
CA VAL A 27 2.74 -11.83 1.20
C VAL A 27 1.94 -10.95 2.14
N ILE A 28 1.44 -9.83 1.61
CA ILE A 28 0.48 -8.97 2.30
C ILE A 28 -0.92 -9.55 2.11
N ARG A 29 -1.53 -10.06 3.19
CA ARG A 29 -2.91 -10.57 3.16
C ARG A 29 -3.89 -9.51 3.65
N ILE A 30 -4.63 -8.91 2.73
CA ILE A 30 -5.71 -7.99 3.06
C ILE A 30 -6.88 -8.78 3.64
N ASN A 31 -7.11 -8.68 4.95
CA ASN A 31 -8.19 -9.38 5.66
C ASN A 31 -9.25 -8.42 6.23
N GLN A 32 -8.96 -7.13 6.23
CA GLN A 32 -9.84 -6.08 6.74
C GLN A 32 -9.95 -4.95 5.71
N ARG A 33 -10.92 -4.06 5.94
CA ARG A 33 -11.12 -2.86 5.12
C ARG A 33 -11.46 -1.66 6.01
N MET A 34 -10.91 -0.51 5.67
CA MET A 34 -11.21 0.78 6.28
C MET A 34 -11.96 1.64 5.26
N ARG A 35 -13.11 2.18 5.62
CA ARG A 35 -13.83 3.11 4.73
C ARG A 35 -13.01 4.37 4.51
N MET A 36 -13.01 4.89 3.28
CA MET A 36 -12.31 6.13 2.93
C MET A 36 -13.15 7.37 3.28
N GLU A 37 -13.61 7.44 4.53
CA GLU A 37 -14.31 8.59 5.10
C GLU A 37 -13.29 9.61 5.63
N THR A 38 -13.65 10.90 5.66
CA THR A 38 -12.74 11.99 6.04
C THR A 38 -12.02 11.74 7.36
N ASN A 39 -12.74 11.35 8.42
CA ASN A 39 -12.13 11.13 9.74
C ASN A 39 -11.07 10.00 9.73
N GLN A 40 -11.29 8.95 8.93
CA GLN A 40 -10.34 7.84 8.81
C GLN A 40 -9.09 8.28 8.03
N LEU A 41 -9.30 9.00 6.92
CA LEU A 41 -8.20 9.54 6.12
C LEU A 41 -7.35 10.56 6.90
N GLU A 42 -7.98 11.41 7.70
CA GLU A 42 -7.28 12.36 8.57
C GLU A 42 -6.44 11.64 9.64
N THR A 43 -6.92 10.52 10.17
CA THR A 43 -6.15 9.71 11.11
C THR A 43 -4.87 9.17 10.45
N VAL A 44 -4.97 8.66 9.22
CA VAL A 44 -3.79 8.21 8.46
C VAL A 44 -2.88 9.39 8.12
N ARG A 45 -3.44 10.52 7.66
CA ARG A 45 -2.68 11.74 7.34
C ARG A 45 -1.91 12.26 8.55
N SER A 46 -2.53 12.26 9.73
CA SER A 46 -1.89 12.68 10.98
C SER A 46 -0.67 11.82 11.31
N LYS A 47 -0.75 10.49 11.13
CA LYS A 47 0.41 9.59 11.29
C LYS A 47 1.50 9.85 10.25
N MET A 48 1.12 10.31 9.06
CA MET A 48 2.04 10.66 7.98
C MET A 48 2.73 12.02 8.16
N ASN A 49 2.38 12.81 9.19
CA ASN A 49 3.09 14.07 9.49
C ASN A 49 4.44 13.83 10.17
N ASP A 50 4.63 12.68 10.82
CA ASP A 50 5.92 12.29 11.36
C ASP A 50 6.60 11.30 10.43
N GLU A 51 7.59 11.76 9.68
CA GLU A 51 8.36 10.95 8.72
C GLU A 51 9.00 9.69 9.33
N ARG A 52 9.17 9.64 10.65
CA ARG A 52 9.72 8.47 11.36
C ARG A 52 8.68 7.38 11.62
N SER A 53 7.40 7.72 11.54
CA SER A 53 6.26 6.90 11.97
C SER A 53 5.46 6.28 10.81
N TYR A 54 5.87 6.53 9.57
CA TYR A 54 5.27 5.90 8.40
C TYR A 54 6.26 5.63 7.28
N VAL A 55 5.83 4.80 6.33
CA VAL A 55 6.41 4.71 5.00
C VAL A 55 5.33 4.60 3.93
N ALA A 56 5.49 5.37 2.85
CA ALA A 56 4.59 5.40 1.72
C ALA A 56 5.26 4.77 0.48
N LEU A 57 4.53 3.86 -0.17
CA LEU A 57 5.00 3.06 -1.30
C LEU A 57 3.99 3.08 -2.44
N VAL A 58 4.47 3.02 -3.67
CA VAL A 58 3.66 2.70 -4.86
C VAL A 58 3.93 1.26 -5.27
N CYS A 59 2.85 0.50 -5.48
CA CYS A 59 2.92 -0.88 -5.93
C CYS A 59 2.35 -0.99 -7.34
N LEU A 60 3.17 -1.53 -8.24
CA LEU A 60 2.84 -1.82 -9.62
C LEU A 60 2.89 -3.33 -9.82
N ALA A 61 2.11 -3.83 -10.77
CA ALA A 61 2.22 -5.22 -11.19
C ALA A 61 3.62 -5.50 -11.75
N CYS A 62 4.16 -6.66 -11.40
CA CYS A 62 5.40 -7.19 -11.96
C CYS A 62 5.20 -8.65 -12.34
N GLY A 63 6.05 -9.17 -13.22
CA GLY A 63 6.00 -10.53 -13.70
C GLY A 63 7.35 -10.92 -14.31
N LYS A 64 7.55 -12.21 -14.53
CA LYS A 64 8.81 -12.75 -15.06
C LYS A 64 9.04 -12.39 -16.54
N ASP A 65 7.96 -12.17 -17.27
CA ASP A 65 7.93 -11.82 -18.69
C ASP A 65 6.76 -10.89 -18.99
N LYS A 66 6.63 -10.45 -20.25
CA LYS A 66 5.61 -9.48 -20.66
C LYS A 66 4.19 -10.00 -20.50
N ASP A 67 3.96 -11.29 -20.75
CA ASP A 67 2.62 -11.88 -20.65
C ASP A 67 2.21 -12.03 -19.19
N ASP A 68 3.14 -12.42 -18.33
CA ASP A 68 2.93 -12.45 -16.88
C ASP A 68 2.69 -11.04 -16.31
N ILE A 69 3.47 -10.02 -16.72
CA ILE A 69 3.22 -8.63 -16.32
C ILE A 69 1.81 -8.19 -16.71
N ARG A 70 1.37 -8.52 -17.93
CA ARG A 70 0.02 -8.20 -18.39
C ARG A 70 -1.03 -8.90 -17.54
N HIS A 71 -0.89 -10.19 -17.30
CA HIS A 71 -1.81 -10.97 -16.47
C HIS A 71 -1.87 -10.42 -15.03
N GLN A 72 -0.72 -10.15 -14.40
CA GLN A 72 -0.67 -9.58 -13.05
C GLN A 72 -1.27 -8.17 -13.00
N SER A 73 -1.13 -7.38 -14.07
CA SER A 73 -1.76 -6.06 -14.19
C SER A 73 -3.29 -6.17 -14.25
N GLU A 74 -3.82 -7.13 -15.02
CA GLU A 74 -5.25 -7.42 -15.10
C GLU A 74 -5.78 -7.90 -13.73
N VAL A 75 -5.08 -8.81 -13.07
CA VAL A 75 -5.42 -9.28 -11.72
C VAL A 75 -5.39 -8.15 -10.68
N LEU A 76 -4.34 -7.30 -10.70
CA LEU A 76 -4.22 -6.15 -9.82
C LEU A 76 -5.42 -5.21 -9.98
N LYS A 77 -5.80 -4.94 -11.23
CA LYS A 77 -6.93 -4.09 -11.55
C LYS A 77 -8.24 -4.70 -11.00
N GLU A 78 -8.59 -5.90 -11.44
CA GLU A 78 -9.89 -6.50 -11.14
C GLU A 78 -10.05 -6.88 -9.66
N ARG A 79 -9.03 -7.48 -9.06
CA ARG A 79 -9.12 -8.07 -7.72
C ARG A 79 -8.87 -7.06 -6.61
N PHE A 80 -8.10 -6.01 -6.88
CA PHE A 80 -7.74 -5.01 -5.86
C PHE A 80 -8.27 -3.63 -6.19
N VAL A 81 -7.89 -3.05 -7.33
CA VAL A 81 -8.25 -1.65 -7.66
C VAL A 81 -9.77 -1.49 -7.77
N ASP A 82 -10.40 -2.21 -8.68
CA ASP A 82 -11.84 -2.11 -8.94
C ASP A 82 -12.66 -2.52 -7.71
N TYR A 83 -12.22 -3.56 -7.01
CA TYR A 83 -12.85 -4.01 -5.76
C TYR A 83 -12.82 -2.92 -4.68
N LEU A 84 -11.65 -2.36 -4.37
CA LEU A 84 -11.49 -1.36 -3.31
C LEU A 84 -12.20 -0.04 -3.66
N ILE A 85 -12.17 0.37 -4.93
CA ILE A 85 -12.94 1.52 -5.42
C ILE A 85 -14.44 1.28 -5.22
N SER A 86 -14.97 0.11 -5.63
CA SER A 86 -16.39 -0.21 -5.48
C SER A 86 -16.87 -0.23 -4.03
N LYS A 87 -15.97 -0.55 -3.09
CA LYS A 87 -16.27 -0.57 -1.64
C LYS A 87 -16.00 0.77 -0.97
N VAL A 88 -15.45 1.75 -1.69
CA VAL A 88 -15.02 3.05 -1.15
C VAL A 88 -14.17 2.84 0.10
N ALA A 89 -13.20 1.93 0.00
CA ALA A 89 -12.41 1.47 1.13
C ALA A 89 -10.94 1.26 0.77
N ALA A 90 -10.07 1.39 1.77
CA ALA A 90 -8.71 0.89 1.74
C ALA A 90 -8.66 -0.52 2.32
N GLY A 91 -7.80 -1.37 1.78
CA GLY A 91 -7.46 -2.66 2.38
C GLY A 91 -6.62 -2.47 3.63
N ILE A 92 -6.87 -3.27 4.66
CA ILE A 92 -6.11 -3.27 5.91
C ILE A 92 -5.45 -4.63 6.12
N CYS A 93 -4.18 -4.59 6.51
CA CYS A 93 -3.43 -5.74 7.01
C CYS A 93 -2.67 -5.31 8.27
N ASN A 94 -2.97 -5.97 9.40
CA ASN A 94 -2.26 -5.76 10.65
C ASN A 94 -1.02 -6.63 10.67
N LEU A 95 0.14 -6.04 10.92
CA LEU A 95 1.41 -6.75 11.05
C LEU A 95 1.64 -7.03 12.53
N GLY A 96 1.36 -8.28 12.92
CA GLY A 96 1.77 -8.87 14.18
C GLY A 96 2.40 -10.22 13.89
N ASN A 97 3.20 -10.75 14.81
CA ASN A 97 3.73 -12.10 14.71
C ASN A 97 3.36 -12.91 15.97
N GLU A 98 3.38 -14.25 15.90
CA GLU A 98 3.02 -15.10 17.05
C GLU A 98 3.90 -14.87 18.29
N ARG A 99 5.08 -14.25 18.14
CA ARG A 99 5.98 -13.88 19.24
C ARG A 99 5.66 -12.50 19.84
N HIS A 100 4.97 -11.63 19.10
CA HIS A 100 4.56 -10.26 19.41
C HIS A 100 3.10 -10.09 18.95
N PRO A 101 2.13 -10.55 19.77
CA PRO A 101 0.72 -10.60 19.38
C PRO A 101 0.05 -9.21 19.30
N VAL A 102 0.70 -8.15 19.79
CA VAL A 102 0.25 -6.77 19.55
C VAL A 102 0.78 -6.35 18.18
N PRO A 103 -0.08 -6.03 17.20
CA PRO A 103 0.40 -5.52 15.92
C PRO A 103 1.13 -4.19 16.16
N ASP A 104 2.39 -4.10 15.73
CA ASP A 104 3.21 -2.88 15.85
C ASP A 104 3.15 -2.00 14.60
N SER A 105 2.51 -2.50 13.53
CA SER A 105 2.33 -1.76 12.28
C SER A 105 1.05 -2.17 11.56
N ILE A 106 0.44 -1.19 10.89
CA ILE A 106 -0.74 -1.37 10.05
C ILE A 106 -0.39 -0.98 8.61
N VAL A 107 -0.69 -1.87 7.68
CA VAL A 107 -0.61 -1.62 6.24
C VAL A 107 -1.97 -1.18 5.73
N HIS A 108 -2.01 0.03 5.19
CA HIS A 108 -3.15 0.60 4.50
C HIS A 108 -2.91 0.50 2.99
N VAL A 109 -3.81 -0.16 2.27
CA VAL A 109 -3.71 -0.39 0.83
C VAL A 109 -4.82 0.40 0.15
N PHE A 110 -4.47 1.56 -0.39
CA PHE A 110 -5.40 2.43 -1.10
C PHE A 110 -5.42 2.10 -2.60
N PRO A 111 -6.61 2.03 -3.23
CA PRO A 111 -6.69 2.14 -4.68
C PRO A 111 -6.34 3.57 -5.12
N PRO A 112 -6.22 3.84 -6.44
CA PRO A 112 -6.12 5.20 -6.95
C PRO A 112 -7.32 6.03 -6.46
N CYS A 113 -7.05 7.05 -5.64
CA CYS A 113 -8.05 7.92 -5.03
C CYS A 113 -7.48 9.33 -4.81
N SER A 114 -8.33 10.28 -4.37
CA SER A 114 -7.92 11.67 -4.13
C SER A 114 -6.81 11.77 -3.09
N PHE A 115 -6.94 11.04 -1.97
CA PHE A 115 -5.93 10.98 -0.91
C PHE A 115 -4.56 10.52 -1.45
N ALA A 116 -4.52 9.41 -2.18
CA ALA A 116 -3.29 8.90 -2.78
C ALA A 116 -2.72 9.88 -3.83
N SER A 117 -3.58 10.44 -4.69
CA SER A 117 -3.16 11.35 -5.76
C SER A 117 -2.59 12.65 -5.23
N GLU A 118 -3.18 13.24 -4.19
CA GLU A 118 -2.68 14.44 -3.52
C GLU A 118 -1.29 14.18 -2.93
N PHE A 119 -1.14 13.07 -2.20
CA PHE A 119 0.13 12.69 -1.60
C PHE A 119 1.22 12.45 -2.65
N LEU A 120 0.91 11.69 -3.70
CA LEU A 120 1.85 11.41 -4.79
C LEU A 120 2.22 12.66 -5.57
N ARG A 121 1.29 13.59 -5.80
CA ARG A 121 1.58 14.85 -6.49
C ARG A 121 2.58 15.71 -5.71
N LEU A 122 2.54 15.67 -4.38
CA LEU A 122 3.45 16.42 -3.52
C LEU A 122 4.83 15.76 -3.38
N ASN A 123 4.89 14.42 -3.37
CA ASN A 123 6.11 13.68 -3.03
C ASN A 123 6.80 12.99 -4.22
N ALA A 124 6.07 12.71 -5.31
CA ALA A 124 6.57 12.00 -6.48
C ALA A 124 5.72 12.33 -7.74
N SER A 125 5.63 13.62 -8.09
CA SER A 125 4.86 14.12 -9.25
C SER A 125 5.21 13.39 -10.54
N ASP A 126 6.50 13.22 -10.82
CA ASP A 126 6.99 12.63 -12.08
C ASP A 126 6.56 11.17 -12.23
N LEU A 127 6.53 10.43 -11.10
CA LEU A 127 6.04 9.06 -11.06
C LEU A 127 4.53 9.02 -11.30
N LEU A 128 3.76 9.91 -10.67
CA LEU A 128 2.32 9.99 -10.85
C LEU A 128 1.97 10.32 -12.31
N ASP A 129 2.66 11.28 -12.91
CA ASP A 129 2.44 11.67 -14.30
C ASP A 129 2.73 10.50 -15.25
N THR A 130 3.81 9.76 -15.01
CA THR A 130 4.14 8.56 -15.80
C THR A 130 3.05 7.50 -15.70
N ILE A 131 2.59 7.20 -14.48
CA ILE A 131 1.53 6.22 -14.23
C ILE A 131 0.23 6.63 -14.94
N GLN A 132 -0.12 7.92 -14.90
CA GLN A 132 -1.32 8.45 -15.54
C GLN A 132 -1.22 8.42 -17.06
N GLN A 133 -0.09 8.87 -17.62
CA GLN A 133 0.16 8.88 -19.08
C GLN A 133 0.09 7.46 -19.68
N GLN A 134 0.59 6.47 -18.95
CA GLN A 134 0.61 5.08 -19.40
C GLN A 134 -0.62 4.28 -18.95
N ALA A 135 -1.60 4.91 -18.29
CA ALA A 135 -2.78 4.27 -17.74
C ALA A 135 -2.47 3.02 -16.89
N ILE A 136 -1.39 3.09 -16.10
CA ILE A 136 -0.93 1.97 -15.27
C ILE A 136 -1.79 1.86 -14.01
N ASN A 137 -2.27 0.65 -13.71
CA ASN A 137 -2.92 0.36 -12.44
C ASN A 137 -1.88 0.26 -11.33
N TYR A 138 -2.18 0.90 -10.20
CA TYR A 138 -1.30 0.90 -9.03
C TYR A 138 -2.10 0.80 -7.74
N LEU A 139 -1.41 0.41 -6.68
CA LEU A 139 -1.89 0.56 -5.31
C LEU A 139 -0.95 1.50 -4.56
N PHE A 140 -1.53 2.38 -3.75
CA PHE A 140 -0.78 3.23 -2.84
C PHE A 140 -0.79 2.60 -1.45
N ILE A 141 0.38 2.20 -0.96
CA ILE A 141 0.52 1.54 0.33
C ILE A 141 1.11 2.51 1.34
N VAL A 142 0.46 2.64 2.49
CA VAL A 142 0.98 3.38 3.66
C VAL A 142 1.10 2.41 4.82
N ILE A 143 2.32 2.21 5.30
CA ILE A 143 2.59 1.46 6.53
C ILE A 143 2.79 2.46 7.65
N THR A 144 2.03 2.32 8.73
CA THR A 144 2.14 3.21 9.91
C THR A 144 2.39 2.39 11.16
N ALA A 145 3.18 2.92 12.09
CA ALA A 145 3.32 2.32 13.41
C ALA A 145 2.00 2.43 14.21
N THR A 146 1.79 1.45 15.08
CA THR A 146 0.79 1.46 16.15
C THR A 146 1.53 1.72 17.45
N ASN A 147 1.65 3.00 17.82
CA ASN A 147 2.15 3.41 19.15
C ASN A 147 1.27 2.85 20.27
#